data_AF-A0A183I0H8-F1
#
_entry.id   AF-A0A183I0H8-F1
#
_cell.length_a   1.000
_cell.length_b   1.000
_cell.length_c   1.000
_cell.angle_alpha   90.00
_cell.angle_beta   90.00
_cell.angle_gamma   90.00
#
_symmetry.space_group_name_H-M   'P 1'
#
loop_
_entity.id
_entity.type
_entity.pdbx_description
1 polymer ?
#
loop_
_entity_poly.entity_id
_entity_poly.type
_entity_poly.pdbx_seq_one_letter_code
_entity_poly.pdbx_strand_id
1 'polypeptide(L)'
;MSEEPLSYVRQLSQQFLNVISDVVKEFLMQSEHFSLILHWCSGELSVMLSLIRRHVIEVAPTMAVLAHTWRILMTHCESLIAIGVDLSFEVHRLLAPSLKTAIETNFTNIIESIRLRVSEERWRAYNMESESNVNRFVEEMSDMGLAVDWALSTTQRSSINITQNACHFSRVAYVLARDLAMLRSSHLRYLTDSFMVKLWSEYLNHLKNAPQSSLQQYTSIFVVSQLLPLCDVIYNESAPGILSELLETKFESLLRYRGNFYTSSSVEDVAHV
;
A
#
# COMPACT_ATOMS: atom_id res chain seq x y z
N MET A 1 -9.33 8.42 10.68
CA MET A 1 -8.42 7.36 11.17
C MET A 1 -7.69 7.93 12.38
N SER A 2 -7.64 7.20 13.50
CA SER A 2 -7.11 7.74 14.77
C SER A 2 -5.65 8.16 14.62
N GLU A 3 -5.38 9.47 14.69
CA GLU A 3 -4.02 10.03 14.72
C GLU A 3 -3.27 9.65 16.00
N GLU A 4 -3.99 9.17 17.03
CA GLU A 4 -3.46 8.94 18.38
C GLU A 4 -2.22 8.02 18.41
N PRO A 5 -2.16 6.85 17.73
CA PRO A 5 -0.98 5.99 17.78
C PRO A 5 0.23 6.63 17.10
N LEU A 6 0.02 7.31 15.96
CA LEU A 6 1.11 7.96 15.22
C LEU A 6 1.59 9.22 15.92
N SER A 7 0.68 9.98 16.53
CA SER A 7 1.02 11.13 17.38
C SER A 7 1.86 10.67 18.59
N TYR A 8 1.45 9.58 19.25
CA TYR A 8 2.22 8.97 20.33
C TYR A 8 3.64 8.60 19.90
N VAL A 9 3.81 7.90 18.77
CA VAL A 9 5.14 7.55 18.26
C VAL A 9 5.99 8.79 17.98
N ARG A 10 5.42 9.83 17.33
CA ARG A 10 6.15 11.07 17.04
C ARG A 10 6.59 11.78 18.31
N GLN A 11 5.69 11.95 19.28
CA GLN A 11 5.99 12.66 20.53
C GLN A 11 7.06 11.93 21.32
N LEU A 12 6.94 10.60 21.47
CA LEU A 12 7.91 9.79 22.18
C LEU A 12 9.29 9.81 21.48
N SER A 13 9.31 9.67 20.16
CA SER A 13 10.56 9.71 19.37
C SER A 13 11.23 11.07 19.42
N GLN A 14 10.44 12.16 19.38
CA GLN A 14 10.95 13.53 19.48
C GLN A 14 11.52 13.81 20.87
N GLN A 15 10.83 13.37 21.93
CA GLN A 15 11.31 13.54 23.30
C GLN A 15 12.65 12.81 23.49
N PHE A 16 12.75 11.56 23.02
CA PHE A 16 14.00 10.81 23.02
C PHE A 16 15.10 11.56 22.25
N LEU A 17 14.82 11.98 21.01
CA LEU A 17 15.80 12.67 20.17
C LEU A 17 16.33 13.95 20.83
N ASN A 18 15.47 14.76 21.44
CA ASN A 18 15.88 15.98 22.14
C ASN A 18 16.84 15.67 23.29
N VAL A 19 16.47 14.72 24.15
CA VAL A 19 17.27 14.32 25.31
C VAL A 19 18.63 13.75 24.89
N ILE A 20 18.66 12.86 23.89
CA ILE A 20 19.92 12.32 23.38
C ILE A 20 20.77 13.42 22.75
N SER A 21 20.16 14.32 21.98
CA SER A 21 20.88 15.42 21.32
C SER A 21 21.54 16.35 22.34
N ASP A 22 20.84 16.68 23.43
CA ASP A 22 21.35 17.58 24.47
C ASP A 22 22.52 16.92 25.21
N VAL A 23 22.38 15.65 25.59
CA VAL A 23 23.45 14.89 26.25
C VAL A 23 24.65 14.74 25.32
N VAL A 24 24.47 14.30 24.07
CA VAL A 24 25.59 14.12 23.14
C VAL A 24 26.35 15.44 22.95
N LYS A 25 25.64 16.57 22.82
CA LYS A 25 26.24 17.90 22.70
C LYS A 25 27.03 18.32 23.94
N GLU A 26 26.50 18.08 25.13
CA GLU A 26 27.15 18.44 26.40
C GLU A 26 28.49 17.71 26.57
N PHE A 27 28.56 16.47 26.11
CA PHE A 27 29.73 15.61 26.26
C PHE A 27 30.65 15.54 25.02
N LEU A 28 30.43 16.37 23.99
CA LEU A 28 31.26 16.42 22.77
C LEU A 28 32.75 16.62 23.06
N MET A 29 33.07 17.38 24.11
CA MET A 29 34.46 17.70 24.49
C MET A 29 35.11 16.65 25.40
N GLN A 30 34.37 15.61 25.81
CA GLN A 30 34.83 14.56 26.74
C GLN A 30 34.87 13.20 26.04
N SER A 31 35.82 13.04 25.11
CA SER A 31 35.95 11.83 24.27
C SER A 31 36.15 10.54 25.07
N GLU A 32 36.70 10.63 26.28
CA GLU A 32 36.94 9.49 27.17
C GLU A 32 35.65 8.82 27.67
N HIS A 33 34.52 9.53 27.69
CA HIS A 33 33.23 9.02 28.15
C HIS A 33 32.28 8.63 27.00
N PHE A 34 32.68 8.82 25.73
CA PHE A 34 31.78 8.65 24.59
C PHE A 34 31.19 7.24 24.46
N SER A 35 31.97 6.22 24.80
CA SER A 35 31.51 4.82 24.82
C SER A 35 30.40 4.56 25.85
N LEU A 36 30.50 5.18 27.04
CA LEU A 36 29.48 5.09 28.08
C LEU A 36 28.20 5.82 27.67
N ILE A 37 28.34 6.95 26.97
CA ILE A 37 27.21 7.73 26.46
C ILE A 37 26.48 6.94 25.36
N LEU A 38 27.22 6.36 24.42
CA LEU A 38 26.61 5.50 23.38
C LEU A 38 25.89 4.30 24.00
N HIS A 39 26.48 3.69 25.03
CA HIS A 39 25.83 2.60 25.76
C HIS A 39 24.53 3.05 26.42
N TRP A 40 24.52 4.21 27.08
CA TRP A 40 23.32 4.80 27.66
C TRP A 40 22.26 5.12 26.59
N CYS A 41 22.65 5.76 25.47
CA CYS A 41 21.75 6.06 24.35
C CYS A 41 21.09 4.78 23.80
N SER A 42 21.84 3.69 23.69
CA SER A 42 21.31 2.39 23.28
C SER A 42 20.31 1.83 24.30
N GLY A 43 20.56 2.01 25.59
CA GLY A 43 19.66 1.61 26.67
C GLY A 43 18.33 2.36 26.60
N GLU A 44 18.39 3.70 26.49
CA GLU A 44 17.21 4.55 26.36
C GLU A 44 16.41 4.24 25.07
N LEU A 45 17.12 3.99 23.96
CA LEU A 45 16.48 3.59 22.70
C LEU A 45 15.73 2.27 22.86
N SER A 46 16.32 1.29 23.53
CA SER A 46 15.66 0.00 23.81
C SER A 46 14.38 0.16 24.64
N VAL A 47 14.39 1.05 25.63
CA VAL A 47 13.18 1.36 26.43
C VAL A 47 12.10 1.99 25.54
N MET A 48 12.45 2.99 24.74
CA MET A 48 11.54 3.63 23.79
C MET A 48 10.92 2.63 22.81
N LEU A 49 11.75 1.78 22.20
CA LEU A 49 11.31 0.76 21.24
C LEU A 49 10.39 -0.28 21.89
N SER A 50 10.66 -0.66 23.13
CA SER A 50 9.79 -1.55 23.91
C SER A 50 8.39 -0.97 24.11
N LEU A 51 8.29 0.34 24.39
CA LEU A 51 7.01 1.04 24.52
C LEU A 51 6.26 1.09 23.19
N ILE A 52 6.92 1.47 22.10
CA ILE A 52 6.31 1.51 20.76
C ILE A 52 5.82 0.13 20.35
N ARG A 53 6.63 -0.91 20.60
CA ARG A 53 6.26 -2.28 20.28
C ARG A 53 4.96 -2.68 20.99
N ARG A 54 4.88 -2.49 22.31
CA ARG A 54 3.72 -2.89 23.12
C ARG A 54 2.47 -2.07 22.84
N HIS A 55 2.61 -0.76 22.69
CA HIS A 55 1.46 0.16 22.60
C HIS A 55 0.97 0.40 21.17
N VAL A 56 1.79 0.10 20.16
CA VAL A 56 1.45 0.39 18.76
C VAL A 56 1.48 -0.85 17.90
N ILE A 57 2.57 -1.65 17.94
CA ILE A 57 2.73 -2.79 17.01
C ILE A 57 1.93 -4.01 17.46
N GLU A 58 1.95 -4.34 18.76
CA GLU A 58 1.32 -5.55 19.29
C GLU A 58 -0.20 -5.42 19.48
N VAL A 59 -0.75 -4.20 19.38
CA VAL A 59 -2.20 -3.92 19.50
C VAL A 59 -2.96 -4.04 18.17
N ALA A 60 -2.50 -4.91 17.27
CA ALA A 60 -3.08 -5.17 15.95
C ALA A 60 -3.39 -3.89 15.12
N PRO A 61 -2.39 -3.02 14.89
CA PRO A 61 -2.58 -1.80 14.11
C PRO A 61 -2.84 -2.11 12.62
N THR A 62 -3.39 -1.12 11.92
CA THR A 62 -3.52 -1.17 10.45
C THR A 62 -2.15 -1.13 9.76
N MET A 63 -2.08 -1.65 8.52
CA MET A 63 -0.88 -1.56 7.68
C MET A 63 -0.33 -0.13 7.57
N ALA A 64 -1.21 0.86 7.38
CA ALA A 64 -0.83 2.28 7.33
C ALA A 64 -0.09 2.73 8.60
N VAL A 65 -0.57 2.34 9.79
CA VAL A 65 0.07 2.70 11.06
C VAL A 65 1.44 2.05 11.16
N LEU A 66 1.57 0.77 10.83
CA LEU A 66 2.86 0.06 10.82
C LEU A 66 3.89 0.74 9.90
N ALA A 67 3.47 1.05 8.67
CA ALA A 67 4.31 1.73 7.68
C ALA A 67 4.78 3.11 8.16
N HIS A 68 3.86 3.90 8.72
CA HIS A 68 4.19 5.24 9.23
C HIS A 68 5.05 5.20 10.48
N THR A 69 4.80 4.27 11.41
CA THR A 69 5.64 4.07 12.61
C THR A 69 7.08 3.76 12.20
N TRP A 70 7.28 2.85 11.24
CA TRP A 70 8.60 2.54 10.73
C TRP A 70 9.29 3.76 10.11
N ARG A 71 8.59 4.49 9.23
CA ARG A 71 9.11 5.71 8.59
C ARG A 71 9.53 6.77 9.62
N ILE A 72 8.69 7.03 10.61
CA ILE A 72 9.00 7.98 11.70
C ILE A 72 10.30 7.58 12.39
N LEU A 73 10.43 6.30 12.77
CA LEU A 73 11.63 5.83 13.47
C LEU A 73 12.89 5.92 12.63
N MET A 74 12.83 5.59 11.34
CA MET A 74 13.98 5.71 10.45
C MET A 74 14.41 7.16 10.25
N THR A 75 13.47 8.10 10.09
CA THR A 75 13.79 9.54 10.02
C THR A 75 14.44 10.07 11.31
N HIS A 76 14.00 9.58 12.47
CA HIS A 76 14.65 9.93 13.74
C HIS A 76 16.05 9.31 13.85
N CYS A 77 16.25 8.09 13.33
CA CYS A 77 17.58 7.48 13.25
C CYS A 77 18.52 8.29 12.37
N GLU A 78 18.07 8.76 11.20
CA GLU A 78 18.84 9.66 10.33
C GLU A 78 19.25 10.94 11.07
N SER A 79 18.35 11.46 11.91
CA SER A 79 18.63 12.65 12.72
C SER A 79 19.69 12.39 13.80
N LEU A 80 19.70 11.20 14.42
CA LEU A 80 20.75 10.79 15.37
C LEU A 80 22.09 10.59 14.68
N ILE A 81 22.08 9.98 13.48
CA ILE A 81 23.29 9.78 12.67
C ILE A 81 23.92 11.13 12.33
N ALA A 82 23.12 12.15 12.02
CA ALA A 82 23.61 13.51 11.76
C ALA A 82 24.33 14.15 12.98
N ILE A 83 24.05 13.67 14.20
CA ILE A 83 24.69 14.12 15.45
C ILE A 83 25.86 13.21 15.84
N GLY A 84 26.16 12.18 15.03
CA GLY A 84 27.26 11.24 15.25
C GLY A 84 26.90 9.99 16.05
N VAL A 85 25.60 9.71 16.22
CA VAL A 85 25.09 8.53 16.95
C VAL A 85 24.34 7.62 15.98
N ASP A 86 24.98 6.56 15.50
CA ASP A 86 24.31 5.54 14.71
C ASP A 86 23.83 4.37 15.59
N LEU A 87 22.53 4.33 15.82
CA LEU A 87 21.83 3.26 16.55
C LEU A 87 20.77 2.57 15.67
N SER A 88 20.86 2.72 14.35
CA SER A 88 19.89 2.14 13.41
C SER A 88 19.77 0.62 13.60
N PHE A 89 20.90 -0.06 13.85
CA PHE A 89 20.96 -1.51 14.08
C PHE A 89 20.05 -1.97 15.23
N GLU A 90 19.89 -1.16 16.28
CA GLU A 90 19.12 -1.51 17.47
C GLU A 90 17.62 -1.47 17.18
N VAL A 91 17.18 -0.50 16.36
CA VAL A 91 15.80 -0.44 15.85
C VAL A 91 15.48 -1.67 15.02
N HIS A 92 16.38 -2.04 14.11
CA HIS A 92 16.23 -3.28 13.33
C HIS A 92 16.17 -4.52 14.24
N ARG A 93 17.08 -4.63 15.21
CA ARG A 93 17.18 -5.80 16.09
C ARG A 93 15.95 -5.99 16.97
N LEU A 94 15.44 -4.91 17.57
CA LEU A 94 14.38 -4.98 18.58
C LEU A 94 12.97 -4.88 18.00
N LEU A 95 12.80 -4.18 16.88
CA LEU A 95 11.47 -3.85 16.35
C LEU A 95 11.11 -4.63 15.08
N ALA A 96 12.09 -4.94 14.21
CA ALA A 96 11.81 -5.61 12.95
C ALA A 96 11.06 -6.95 13.07
N PRO A 97 11.36 -7.83 14.06
CA PRO A 97 10.64 -9.10 14.19
C PRO A 97 9.14 -8.90 14.46
N SER A 98 8.78 -8.02 15.40
CA SER A 98 7.38 -7.74 15.72
C SER A 98 6.67 -7.00 14.60
N LEU A 99 7.37 -6.07 13.93
CA LEU A 99 6.85 -5.37 12.76
C LEU A 99 6.55 -6.36 11.63
N LYS A 100 7.48 -7.27 11.32
CA LYS A 100 7.30 -8.30 10.29
C LYS A 100 6.06 -9.16 10.57
N THR A 101 5.92 -9.67 11.79
CA THR A 101 4.75 -10.48 12.20
C THR A 101 3.44 -9.70 12.05
N ALA A 102 3.42 -8.42 12.44
CA ALA A 102 2.23 -7.58 12.34
C ALA A 102 1.83 -7.29 10.88
N ILE A 103 2.81 -7.06 10.00
CA ILE A 103 2.60 -6.87 8.55
C ILE A 103 2.09 -8.18 7.92
N GLU A 104 2.71 -9.32 8.23
CA GLU A 104 2.28 -10.65 7.75
C GLU A 104 0.84 -10.96 8.16
N THR A 105 0.48 -10.65 9.40
CA THR A 105 -0.89 -10.83 9.92
C THR A 105 -1.89 -9.92 9.19
N ASN A 106 -1.57 -8.63 9.04
CA ASN A 106 -2.41 -7.69 8.28
C ASN A 106 -2.61 -8.15 6.84
N PHE A 107 -1.53 -8.54 6.16
CA PHE A 107 -1.60 -8.99 4.78
C PHE A 107 -2.42 -10.28 4.65
N THR A 108 -2.27 -11.22 5.58
CA THR A 108 -3.08 -12.45 5.62
C THR A 108 -4.57 -12.13 5.72
N ASN A 109 -4.97 -11.19 6.59
CA ASN A 109 -6.36 -10.76 6.69
C ASN A 109 -6.87 -10.10 5.40
N ILE A 110 -6.04 -9.26 4.76
CA ILE A 110 -6.38 -8.61 3.49
C ILE A 110 -6.61 -9.66 2.40
N ILE A 111 -5.69 -10.61 2.23
CA ILE A 111 -5.80 -11.58 1.14
C ILE A 111 -6.95 -12.57 1.36
N GLU A 112 -7.22 -12.99 2.60
CA GLU A 112 -8.38 -13.82 2.90
C GLU A 112 -9.69 -13.07 2.62
N SER A 113 -9.76 -11.77 2.92
CA SER A 113 -10.92 -10.94 2.55
C SER A 113 -11.13 -10.87 1.04
N ILE A 114 -10.04 -10.74 0.26
CA ILE A 114 -10.11 -10.76 -1.21
C ILE A 114 -10.56 -12.12 -1.73
N ARG A 115 -10.03 -13.23 -1.18
CA ARG A 115 -10.42 -14.60 -1.56
C ARG A 115 -11.90 -14.87 -1.33
N LEU A 116 -12.43 -14.43 -0.18
CA LEU A 116 -13.86 -14.54 0.11
C LEU A 116 -14.70 -13.80 -0.93
N ARG A 117 -14.38 -12.54 -1.23
CA ARG A 117 -15.12 -11.76 -2.25
C ARG A 117 -15.01 -12.35 -3.65
N VAL A 118 -13.84 -12.86 -4.01
CA VAL A 118 -13.61 -13.58 -5.26
C VAL A 118 -14.50 -14.83 -5.35
N SER A 119 -14.65 -15.58 -4.26
CA SER A 119 -15.52 -16.76 -4.21
C SER A 119 -17.02 -16.44 -4.30
N GLU A 120 -17.41 -15.25 -3.87
CA GLU A 120 -18.81 -14.76 -3.88
C GLU A 120 -19.17 -13.99 -5.16
N GLU A 121 -18.23 -13.82 -6.09
CA GLU A 121 -18.41 -13.03 -7.31
C GLU A 121 -19.53 -13.58 -8.20
N ARG A 122 -20.41 -12.68 -8.64
CA ARG A 122 -21.58 -12.99 -9.47
C ARG A 122 -21.49 -12.46 -10.89
N TRP A 123 -20.44 -11.71 -11.22
CA TRP A 123 -20.22 -11.08 -12.52
C TRP A 123 -21.42 -10.25 -12.96
N ARG A 124 -21.80 -9.27 -12.14
CA ARG A 124 -22.89 -8.31 -12.43
C ARG A 124 -22.40 -6.88 -12.36
N ALA A 125 -23.02 -6.02 -13.17
CA ALA A 125 -22.80 -4.58 -13.10
C ALA A 125 -23.06 -4.08 -11.68
N TYR A 126 -22.22 -3.18 -11.20
CA TYR A 126 -22.35 -2.66 -9.85
C TYR A 126 -23.43 -1.57 -9.84
N ASN A 127 -24.58 -1.91 -9.26
CA ASN A 127 -25.67 -0.97 -9.02
C ASN A 127 -25.48 -0.31 -7.65
N MET A 128 -25.45 1.02 -7.65
CA MET A 128 -25.20 1.87 -6.49
C MET A 128 -26.48 2.56 -5.97
N GLU A 129 -27.65 2.07 -6.39
CA GLU A 129 -29.00 2.50 -5.99
C GLU A 129 -29.41 3.89 -6.49
N SER A 130 -28.50 4.86 -6.55
CA SER A 130 -28.76 6.22 -7.02
C SER A 130 -27.63 6.78 -7.90
N GLU A 131 -27.98 7.74 -8.75
CA GLU A 131 -27.02 8.50 -9.57
C GLU A 131 -26.06 9.34 -8.70
N SER A 132 -26.53 9.83 -7.55
CA SER A 132 -25.67 10.55 -6.60
C SER A 132 -24.56 9.68 -6.02
N ASN A 133 -24.84 8.40 -5.74
CA ASN A 133 -23.85 7.45 -5.25
C ASN A 133 -22.82 7.10 -6.34
N VAL A 134 -23.25 7.05 -7.61
CA VAL A 134 -22.34 6.88 -8.75
C VAL A 134 -21.42 8.09 -8.87
N ASN A 135 -21.93 9.32 -8.82
CA ASN A 135 -21.09 10.52 -8.90
C ASN A 135 -20.04 10.57 -7.79
N ARG A 136 -20.45 10.27 -6.54
CA ARG A 136 -19.51 10.18 -5.41
C ARG A 136 -18.44 9.11 -5.62
N PHE A 137 -18.80 7.99 -6.23
CA PHE A 137 -17.87 6.92 -6.56
C PHE A 137 -16.88 7.31 -7.66
N VAL A 138 -17.35 8.03 -8.69
CA VAL A 138 -16.49 8.56 -9.76
C VAL A 138 -15.49 9.56 -9.18
N GLU A 139 -15.95 10.46 -8.29
CA GLU A 139 -15.07 11.38 -7.56
C GLU A 139 -14.02 10.64 -6.72
N GLU A 140 -14.43 9.62 -5.95
CA GLU A 140 -13.50 8.81 -5.15
C GLU A 140 -12.46 8.09 -6.02
N MET A 141 -12.86 7.52 -7.16
CA MET A 141 -11.94 6.87 -8.09
C MET A 141 -11.00 7.90 -8.75
N SER A 142 -11.50 9.08 -9.08
CA SER A 142 -10.70 10.18 -9.61
C SER A 142 -9.66 10.68 -8.60
N ASP A 143 -10.01 10.76 -7.30
CA ASP A 143 -9.07 11.11 -6.22
C ASP A 143 -7.92 10.09 -6.09
N MET A 144 -8.16 8.84 -6.49
CA MET A 144 -7.12 7.80 -6.58
C MET A 144 -6.33 7.86 -7.90
N GLY A 145 -6.76 8.66 -8.88
CA GLY A 145 -6.16 8.72 -10.22
C GLY A 145 -6.73 7.70 -11.21
N LEU A 146 -7.94 7.17 -10.97
CA LEU A 146 -8.63 6.22 -11.84
C LEU A 146 -9.79 6.89 -12.56
N ALA A 147 -9.85 6.73 -13.89
CA ALA A 147 -10.95 7.24 -14.71
C ALA A 147 -11.97 6.12 -14.96
N VAL A 148 -13.23 6.33 -14.57
CA VAL A 148 -14.28 5.29 -14.67
C VAL A 148 -15.50 5.72 -15.49
N ASP A 149 -15.50 6.95 -16.03
CA ASP A 149 -16.63 7.53 -16.79
C ASP A 149 -17.03 6.71 -18.01
N TRP A 150 -16.06 6.13 -18.70
CA TRP A 150 -16.27 5.26 -19.87
C TRP A 150 -17.00 3.96 -19.54
N ALA A 151 -17.03 3.55 -18.27
CA ALA A 151 -17.69 2.34 -17.82
C ALA A 151 -19.11 2.60 -17.29
N LEU A 152 -19.57 3.85 -17.24
CA LEU A 152 -20.93 4.18 -16.81
C LEU A 152 -21.98 3.51 -17.71
N SER A 153 -23.06 3.03 -17.11
CA SER A 153 -24.14 2.40 -17.88
C SER A 153 -24.97 3.45 -18.62
N THR A 154 -25.13 3.28 -19.92
CA THR A 154 -25.96 4.16 -20.77
C THR A 154 -27.46 3.95 -20.53
N THR A 155 -27.86 2.81 -19.95
CA THR A 155 -29.26 2.43 -19.72
C THR A 155 -29.70 2.59 -18.27
N GLN A 156 -28.77 2.48 -17.31
CA GLN A 156 -29.05 2.58 -15.88
C GLN A 156 -28.10 3.58 -15.22
N ARG A 157 -28.58 4.81 -15.00
CA ARG A 157 -27.76 5.90 -14.41
C ARG A 157 -27.24 5.64 -13.00
N SER A 158 -27.78 4.65 -12.29
CA SER A 158 -27.31 4.22 -10.97
C SER A 158 -26.26 3.10 -11.02
N SER A 159 -25.78 2.69 -12.20
CA SER A 159 -24.94 1.51 -12.35
C SER A 159 -23.69 1.75 -13.20
N ILE A 160 -22.63 1.02 -12.88
CA ILE A 160 -21.38 0.98 -13.64
C ILE A 160 -21.12 -0.44 -14.17
N ASN A 161 -20.61 -0.54 -15.39
CA ASN A 161 -20.27 -1.79 -16.07
C ASN A 161 -18.94 -2.40 -15.57
N ILE A 162 -18.66 -2.28 -14.27
CA ILE A 162 -17.54 -2.91 -13.58
C ILE A 162 -18.13 -3.68 -12.40
N THR A 163 -17.54 -4.84 -12.05
CA THR A 163 -18.03 -5.61 -10.89
C THR A 163 -17.77 -4.88 -9.57
N GLN A 164 -18.68 -5.07 -8.61
CA GLN A 164 -18.50 -4.51 -7.27
C GLN A 164 -17.20 -4.98 -6.62
N ASN A 165 -16.80 -6.23 -6.88
CA ASN A 165 -15.54 -6.79 -6.38
C ASN A 165 -14.33 -6.04 -6.96
N ALA A 166 -14.31 -5.73 -8.26
CA ALA A 166 -13.21 -4.97 -8.85
C ALA A 166 -13.10 -3.56 -8.28
N CYS A 167 -14.23 -2.90 -8.04
CA CYS A 167 -14.25 -1.60 -7.36
C CYS A 167 -13.81 -1.69 -5.88
N HIS A 168 -14.03 -2.83 -5.22
CA HIS A 168 -13.51 -3.05 -3.87
C HIS A 168 -12.00 -3.35 -3.89
N PHE A 169 -11.59 -4.24 -4.79
CA PHE A 169 -10.20 -4.62 -4.99
C PHE A 169 -9.34 -3.42 -5.35
N SER A 170 -9.83 -2.49 -6.18
CA SER A 170 -9.07 -1.27 -6.53
C SER A 170 -8.68 -0.45 -5.31
N ARG A 171 -9.60 -0.23 -4.38
CA ARG A 171 -9.33 0.48 -3.12
C ARG A 171 -8.29 -0.26 -2.28
N VAL A 172 -8.47 -1.57 -2.12
CA VAL A 172 -7.56 -2.40 -1.32
C VAL A 172 -6.16 -2.43 -1.93
N ALA A 173 -6.05 -2.66 -3.24
CA ALA A 173 -4.78 -2.72 -3.96
C ALA A 173 -4.04 -1.36 -3.92
N TYR A 174 -4.77 -0.26 -4.12
CA TYR A 174 -4.20 1.09 -4.04
C TYR A 174 -3.66 1.42 -2.65
N VAL A 175 -4.47 1.23 -1.61
CA VAL A 175 -4.07 1.50 -0.22
C VAL A 175 -2.89 0.63 0.18
N LEU A 176 -2.93 -0.67 -0.16
CA LEU A 176 -1.84 -1.58 0.15
C LEU A 176 -0.55 -1.19 -0.61
N ALA A 177 -0.63 -0.85 -1.89
CA ALA A 177 0.53 -0.42 -2.68
C ALA A 177 1.21 0.80 -2.03
N ARG A 178 0.41 1.81 -1.66
CA ARG A 178 0.92 3.02 -0.99
C ARG A 178 1.55 2.70 0.37
N ASP A 179 0.89 1.88 1.17
CA ASP A 179 1.37 1.57 2.52
C ASP A 179 2.64 0.70 2.49
N LEU A 180 2.72 -0.28 1.57
CA LEU A 180 3.90 -1.14 1.41
C LEU A 180 5.06 -0.42 0.72
N ALA A 181 4.82 0.60 -0.12
CA ALA A 181 5.88 1.40 -0.73
C ALA A 181 6.79 2.06 0.33
N MET A 182 6.19 2.58 1.41
CA MET A 182 6.93 3.16 2.54
C MET A 182 7.84 2.16 3.27
N LEU A 183 7.53 0.87 3.20
CA LEU A 183 8.29 -0.20 3.83
C LEU A 183 9.32 -0.84 2.88
N ARG A 184 9.18 -0.61 1.57
CA ARG A 184 9.98 -1.22 0.51
C ARG A 184 11.44 -0.78 0.52
N SER A 185 11.76 0.42 1.00
CA SER A 185 13.14 0.92 1.12
C SER A 185 13.95 0.25 2.23
N SER A 186 13.31 -0.57 3.07
CA SER A 186 13.95 -1.26 4.18
C SER A 186 14.34 -2.71 3.84
N HIS A 187 14.96 -3.40 4.79
CA HIS A 187 15.19 -4.86 4.75
C HIS A 187 13.91 -5.69 4.53
N LEU A 188 12.72 -5.09 4.63
CA LEU A 188 11.43 -5.72 4.36
C LEU A 188 11.07 -5.77 2.86
N ARG A 189 11.89 -5.21 1.96
CA ARG A 189 11.62 -5.18 0.51
C ARG A 189 11.13 -6.53 -0.05
N TYR A 190 11.87 -7.60 0.21
CA TYR A 190 11.51 -8.93 -0.30
C TYR A 190 10.12 -9.38 0.19
N LEU A 191 9.81 -9.10 1.45
CA LEU A 191 8.51 -9.42 2.04
C LEU A 191 7.39 -8.62 1.37
N THR A 192 7.57 -7.30 1.23
CA THR A 192 6.58 -6.42 0.60
C THR A 192 6.36 -6.76 -0.87
N ASP A 193 7.45 -7.08 -1.60
CA ASP A 193 7.39 -7.46 -3.02
C ASP A 193 6.60 -8.76 -3.17
N SER A 194 6.84 -9.73 -2.26
CA SER A 194 6.11 -11.00 -2.23
C SER A 194 4.60 -10.80 -1.99
N PHE A 195 4.21 -9.82 -1.16
CA PHE A 195 2.81 -9.50 -0.89
C PHE A 195 2.12 -8.86 -2.08
N MET A 196 2.78 -7.91 -2.74
CA MET A 196 2.26 -7.30 -3.96
C MET A 196 2.06 -8.34 -5.06
N VAL A 197 3.07 -9.18 -5.32
CA VAL A 197 2.97 -10.25 -6.31
C VAL A 197 1.87 -11.24 -5.95
N LYS A 198 1.73 -11.62 -4.67
CA LYS A 198 0.71 -12.59 -4.24
C LYS A 198 -0.71 -12.05 -4.35
N LEU A 199 -0.96 -10.80 -3.90
CA LEU A 199 -2.28 -10.16 -4.02
C LEU A 199 -2.71 -10.08 -5.49
N TRP A 200 -1.83 -9.55 -6.34
CA TRP A 200 -2.12 -9.38 -7.76
C TRP A 200 -2.24 -10.72 -8.49
N SER A 201 -1.43 -11.72 -8.15
CA SER A 201 -1.57 -13.06 -8.73
C SER A 201 -2.94 -13.68 -8.42
N GLU A 202 -3.45 -13.53 -7.19
CA GLU A 202 -4.76 -14.04 -6.80
C GLU A 202 -5.87 -13.39 -7.65
N TYR A 203 -5.83 -12.06 -7.78
CA TYR A 203 -6.87 -11.32 -8.50
C TYR A 203 -6.78 -11.46 -10.03
N LEU A 204 -5.57 -11.48 -10.60
CA LEU A 204 -5.37 -11.72 -12.03
C LEU A 204 -5.76 -13.14 -12.43
N ASN A 205 -5.55 -14.14 -11.57
CA ASN A 205 -6.08 -15.49 -11.78
C ASN A 205 -7.62 -15.49 -11.80
N HIS A 206 -8.26 -14.73 -10.92
CA HIS A 206 -9.71 -14.56 -10.92
C HIS A 206 -10.20 -13.95 -12.25
N LEU A 207 -9.56 -12.89 -12.74
CA LEU A 207 -9.88 -12.28 -14.03
C LEU A 207 -9.65 -13.21 -15.23
N LYS A 208 -8.58 -14.01 -15.19
CA LYS A 208 -8.26 -14.98 -16.24
C LYS A 208 -9.32 -16.08 -16.36
N ASN A 209 -9.86 -16.53 -15.22
CA ASN A 209 -10.86 -17.59 -15.15
C ASN A 209 -12.31 -17.08 -15.26
N ALA A 210 -12.49 -15.78 -15.52
CA ALA A 210 -13.78 -15.14 -15.61
C ALA A 210 -14.60 -15.61 -16.84
N PRO A 211 -15.94 -15.62 -16.74
CA PRO A 211 -16.80 -15.90 -17.88
C PRO A 211 -16.65 -14.79 -18.93
N GLN A 212 -16.51 -15.17 -20.20
CA GLN A 212 -16.40 -14.20 -21.30
C GLN A 212 -17.71 -13.42 -21.43
N SER A 213 -17.65 -12.12 -21.18
CA SER A 213 -18.78 -11.20 -21.23
C SER A 213 -18.27 -9.78 -21.46
N SER A 214 -19.15 -8.88 -21.92
CA SER A 214 -18.82 -7.45 -22.00
C SER A 214 -18.37 -6.92 -20.63
N LEU A 215 -19.10 -7.27 -19.56
CA LEU A 215 -18.76 -6.88 -18.20
C LEU A 215 -17.35 -7.34 -17.77
N GLN A 216 -16.96 -8.57 -18.14
CA GLN A 216 -15.61 -9.08 -17.90
C GLN A 216 -14.55 -8.27 -18.65
N GLN A 217 -14.84 -7.80 -19.87
CA GLN A 217 -13.93 -6.95 -20.64
C GLN A 217 -13.77 -5.58 -19.98
N TYR A 218 -14.86 -4.89 -19.65
CA TYR A 218 -14.82 -3.62 -18.91
C TYR A 218 -14.04 -3.75 -17.59
N THR A 219 -14.31 -4.82 -16.83
CA THR A 219 -13.61 -5.07 -15.56
C THR A 219 -12.11 -5.33 -15.77
N SER A 220 -11.75 -6.12 -16.79
CA SER A 220 -10.35 -6.43 -17.09
C SER A 220 -9.59 -5.21 -17.56
N ILE A 221 -10.22 -4.35 -18.36
CA ILE A 221 -9.66 -3.06 -18.78
C ILE A 221 -9.39 -2.16 -17.57
N PHE A 222 -10.40 -2.00 -16.70
CA PHE A 222 -10.26 -1.16 -15.51
C PHE A 222 -9.07 -1.62 -14.65
N VAL A 223 -8.94 -2.93 -14.45
CA VAL A 223 -7.90 -3.50 -13.59
C VAL A 223 -6.53 -3.49 -14.27
N VAL A 224 -6.43 -3.92 -15.53
CA VAL A 224 -5.14 -4.14 -16.22
C VAL A 224 -4.57 -2.84 -16.80
N SER A 225 -5.42 -1.93 -17.27
CA SER A 225 -4.98 -0.75 -18.03
C SER A 225 -4.88 0.51 -17.17
N GLN A 226 -5.57 0.53 -16.03
CA GLN A 226 -5.55 1.69 -15.12
C GLN A 226 -5.01 1.33 -13.75
N LEU A 227 -5.68 0.40 -13.04
CA LEU A 227 -5.34 0.10 -11.65
C LEU A 227 -3.94 -0.51 -11.51
N LEU A 228 -3.59 -1.49 -12.34
CA LEU A 228 -2.31 -2.18 -12.25
C LEU A 228 -1.15 -1.20 -12.49
N PRO A 229 -1.10 -0.41 -13.59
CA PRO A 229 -0.06 0.59 -13.80
C PRO A 229 0.01 1.63 -12.68
N LEU A 230 -1.14 2.09 -12.19
CA LEU A 230 -1.20 3.04 -11.08
C LEU A 230 -0.54 2.46 -9.82
N CYS A 231 -0.94 1.25 -9.42
CA CYS A 231 -0.35 0.57 -8.27
C CYS A 231 1.14 0.27 -8.49
N ASP A 232 1.55 -0.05 -9.71
CA ASP A 232 2.95 -0.33 -10.06
C ASP A 232 3.82 0.93 -9.92
N VAL A 233 3.32 2.10 -10.35
CA VAL A 233 3.99 3.40 -10.18
C VAL A 233 4.08 3.78 -8.71
N ILE A 234 2.96 3.70 -7.98
CA ILE A 234 2.90 4.03 -6.55
C ILE A 234 3.86 3.13 -5.75
N TYR A 235 3.93 1.86 -6.12
CA TYR A 235 4.72 0.89 -5.37
C TYR A 235 6.22 0.95 -5.68
N ASN A 236 6.59 1.13 -6.95
CA ASN A 236 7.98 0.99 -7.38
C ASN A 236 8.77 2.30 -7.36
N GLU A 237 8.12 3.46 -7.30
CA GLU A 237 8.70 4.81 -7.41
C GLU A 237 9.60 4.99 -8.66
N SER A 238 10.80 4.39 -8.64
CA SER A 238 11.86 4.48 -9.66
C SER A 238 12.36 3.12 -10.19
N ALA A 239 11.86 2.00 -9.67
CA ALA A 239 12.30 0.64 -10.03
C ALA A 239 11.46 0.05 -11.19
N PRO A 240 11.96 -0.98 -11.91
CA PRO A 240 11.13 -1.71 -12.88
C PRO A 240 9.87 -2.24 -12.20
N GLY A 241 8.75 -2.10 -12.91
CA GLY A 241 7.43 -2.41 -12.41
C GLY A 241 7.21 -3.90 -12.18
N ILE A 242 7.30 -4.36 -10.92
CA ILE A 242 7.12 -5.77 -10.57
C ILE A 242 5.74 -6.31 -10.98
N LEU A 243 4.71 -5.45 -11.05
CA LEU A 243 3.37 -5.85 -11.45
C LEU A 243 3.25 -5.92 -12.98
N SER A 244 3.91 -5.01 -13.69
CA SER A 244 4.03 -5.08 -15.14
C SER A 244 4.76 -6.36 -15.57
N GLU A 245 5.87 -6.70 -14.90
CA GLU A 245 6.59 -7.96 -15.14
C GLU A 245 5.71 -9.19 -14.82
N LEU A 246 4.96 -9.16 -13.71
CA LEU A 246 4.03 -10.24 -13.37
C LEU A 246 2.97 -10.45 -14.47
N LEU A 247 2.40 -9.36 -14.99
CA LEU A 247 1.41 -9.40 -16.05
C LEU A 247 2.01 -9.99 -17.34
N GLU A 248 3.21 -9.53 -17.73
CA GLU A 248 3.90 -9.97 -18.94
C GLU A 248 4.35 -11.44 -18.87
N THR A 249 4.78 -11.92 -17.70
CA THR A 249 5.37 -13.26 -17.55
C THR A 249 4.36 -14.36 -17.24
N LYS A 250 3.30 -14.07 -16.47
CA LYS A 250 2.36 -15.10 -15.99
C LYS A 250 0.94 -14.95 -16.52
N PHE A 251 0.59 -13.78 -17.04
CA PHE A 251 -0.78 -13.43 -17.41
C PHE A 251 -0.87 -12.82 -18.81
N GLU A 252 -0.09 -13.36 -19.76
CA GLU A 252 -0.06 -12.92 -21.16
C GLU A 252 -1.46 -12.78 -21.79
N SER A 253 -2.40 -13.67 -21.44
CA SER A 253 -3.78 -13.63 -21.92
C SER A 253 -4.53 -12.34 -21.56
N LEU A 254 -4.12 -11.65 -20.48
CA LEU A 254 -4.71 -10.40 -20.02
C LEU A 254 -4.04 -9.17 -20.66
N LEU A 255 -2.87 -9.31 -21.31
CA LEU A 255 -2.18 -8.19 -21.98
C LEU A 255 -3.03 -7.54 -23.06
N ARG A 256 -3.97 -8.28 -23.67
CA ARG A 256 -4.93 -7.74 -24.65
C ARG A 256 -5.75 -6.57 -24.12
N TYR A 257 -5.93 -6.48 -22.80
CA TYR A 257 -6.69 -5.40 -22.18
C TYR A 257 -5.83 -4.15 -21.95
N ARG A 258 -4.49 -4.27 -21.94
CA ARG A 258 -3.54 -3.16 -21.69
C ARG A 258 -3.61 -2.04 -22.75
N GLY A 259 -4.18 -2.31 -23.93
CA GLY A 259 -4.22 -1.39 -25.07
C GLY A 259 -5.09 -0.14 -24.89
N ASN A 260 -4.60 0.98 -25.45
CA ASN A 260 -5.11 2.35 -25.34
C ASN A 260 -6.62 2.53 -25.56
N PHE A 261 -7.31 3.02 -24.52
CA PHE A 261 -8.70 3.51 -24.58
C PHE A 261 -8.89 4.80 -25.38
N TYR A 262 -7.83 5.36 -25.97
CA TYR A 262 -7.88 6.62 -26.73
C TYR A 262 -7.89 6.44 -28.26
N THR A 263 -7.88 5.21 -28.79
CA THR A 263 -7.82 4.98 -30.25
C THR A 263 -9.04 4.29 -30.86
N SER A 264 -10.16 4.17 -30.14
CA SER A 264 -11.40 3.59 -30.70
C SER A 264 -12.64 4.48 -30.59
N SER A 265 -12.48 5.78 -30.36
CA SER A 265 -13.55 6.78 -30.52
C SER A 265 -13.60 7.40 -31.92
N SER A 266 -12.92 6.81 -32.91
CA SER A 266 -12.89 7.31 -34.28
C SER A 266 -13.17 6.24 -35.33
N VAL A 267 -14.24 5.45 -35.15
CA VAL A 267 -14.99 4.87 -36.27
C VAL A 267 -16.47 4.77 -35.86
N GLU A 268 -17.17 5.89 -35.99
CA GLU A 268 -18.55 5.83 -36.48
C GLU A 268 -18.49 5.11 -37.84
N ASP A 269 -18.91 3.85 -37.88
CA ASP A 269 -19.48 3.19 -39.06
C ASP A 269 -20.01 1.81 -38.67
N VAL A 270 -21.22 1.82 -38.08
CA VAL A 270 -22.19 0.78 -38.40
C VAL A 270 -23.44 1.50 -38.87
N ALA A 271 -23.34 1.96 -40.12
CA ALA A 271 -24.47 2.29 -40.95
C ALA A 271 -25.44 1.09 -40.99
N HIS A 272 -26.74 1.42 -40.91
CA HIS A 272 -27.88 0.70 -41.46
C HIS A 272 -27.60 -0.65 -42.14
N VAL A 273 -28.13 -1.75 -41.57
CA VAL A 273 -29.19 -2.62 -42.13
C VAL A 273 -29.73 -3.48 -40.99
#